data_AF-A0A496TSM2-F1
#
_entry.id   AF-A0A496TSM2-F1
#
_cell.length_a   1.000
_cell.length_b   1.000
_cell.length_c   1.000
_cell.angle_alpha   90.00
_cell.angle_beta   90.00
_cell.angle_gamma   90.00
#
_symmetry.space_group_name_H-M   'P 1'
#
loop_
_entity.id
_entity.type
_entity.pdbx_description
1 polymer ?
#
loop_
_entity_poly.entity_id
_entity_poly.type
_entity_poly.pdbx_seq_one_letter_code
_entity_poly.pdbx_strand_id
1 'polypeptide(L)'
;MDSIFTTLLTGEAGIDRMDYLLRDSYFLGVAYGKFDLERLFETILYRKNGEPPIMWEEGGQHALEQFILARYFMFLEVYFHKTRRILDYHLSQVIKEYIKNTKKEEFYPTDIDEYIKLNDIVIFNWILENKENRCAKRIISREFFRKIEKESREHPTDEEIFLWDEIEKKMKDNFNDNDYYLDKAEKSPLKFEKTDISILLNNKSVQLPKRSALVNSLKPIKKRRIYADKDKIREIEEFVKNFFKNKNGG
;
A
#
# COMPACT_ATOMS: atom_id res chain seq x y z
N MET A 1 -28.06 -4.08 1.64
CA MET A 1 -27.66 -2.67 1.74
C MET A 1 -27.94 -2.04 0.38
N ASP A 2 -28.65 -0.91 0.33
CA ASP A 2 -28.99 -0.22 -0.91
C ASP A 2 -27.69 0.14 -1.68
N SER A 3 -27.67 -0.12 -2.99
CA SER A 3 -26.47 -0.08 -3.83
C SER A 3 -25.79 1.29 -3.80
N ILE A 4 -26.58 2.34 -3.61
CA ILE A 4 -26.12 3.72 -3.40
C ILE A 4 -25.18 3.81 -2.19
N PHE A 5 -25.60 3.30 -1.03
CA PHE A 5 -24.78 3.37 0.20
C PHE A 5 -23.51 2.55 0.07
N THR A 6 -23.60 1.37 -0.55
CA THR A 6 -22.42 0.52 -0.77
C THR A 6 -21.39 1.25 -1.63
N THR A 7 -21.80 1.87 -2.75
CA THR A 7 -20.91 2.65 -3.61
C THR A 7 -20.37 3.89 -2.90
N LEU A 8 -21.20 4.62 -2.17
CA LEU A 8 -20.79 5.83 -1.46
C LEU A 8 -19.78 5.52 -0.33
N LEU A 9 -19.94 4.40 0.37
CA LEU A 9 -19.02 3.99 1.43
C LEU A 9 -17.73 3.36 0.89
N THR A 10 -17.86 2.41 -0.04
CA THR A 10 -16.75 1.49 -0.41
C THR A 10 -16.29 1.55 -1.86
N GLY A 11 -16.98 2.32 -2.71
CA GLY A 11 -16.65 2.52 -4.12
C GLY A 11 -15.30 3.22 -4.35
N GLU A 12 -14.79 3.29 -5.59
CA GLU A 12 -13.42 3.81 -5.82
C GLU A 12 -13.25 5.28 -5.41
N ALA A 13 -14.33 6.07 -5.47
CA ALA A 13 -14.46 7.41 -4.88
C ALA A 13 -15.41 7.39 -3.65
N GLY A 14 -15.28 6.39 -2.79
CA GLY A 14 -16.06 6.29 -1.56
C GLY A 14 -15.53 7.20 -0.45
N ILE A 15 -16.43 7.60 0.47
CA ILE A 15 -16.15 8.56 1.54
C ILE A 15 -15.06 8.10 2.51
N ASP A 16 -14.90 6.78 2.72
CA ASP A 16 -13.82 6.21 3.52
C ASP A 16 -12.44 6.62 2.97
N ARG A 17 -12.27 6.51 1.64
CA ARG A 17 -11.04 6.90 0.96
C ARG A 17 -10.83 8.41 0.94
N MET A 18 -11.92 9.17 0.78
CA MET A 18 -11.84 10.61 0.82
C MET A 18 -11.35 11.09 2.19
N ASP A 19 -11.90 10.53 3.27
CA ASP A 19 -11.52 10.87 4.63
C ASP A 19 -10.07 10.50 4.93
N TYR A 20 -9.67 9.23 4.76
CA TYR A 20 -8.31 8.84 5.17
C TYR A 20 -7.24 9.54 4.34
N LEU A 21 -7.47 9.85 3.05
CA LEU A 21 -6.48 10.55 2.24
C LEU A 21 -6.23 11.97 2.78
N LEU A 22 -7.30 12.70 3.10
CA LEU A 22 -7.19 14.05 3.66
C LEU A 22 -6.66 14.03 5.09
N ARG A 23 -7.16 13.11 5.92
CA ARG A 23 -6.76 12.91 7.31
C ARG A 23 -5.28 12.58 7.39
N ASP A 24 -4.83 11.55 6.68
CA ASP A 24 -3.42 11.13 6.71
C ASP A 24 -2.51 12.22 6.17
N SER A 25 -2.91 12.90 5.09
CA SER A 25 -2.17 14.06 4.56
C SER A 25 -2.01 15.16 5.61
N TYR A 26 -3.08 15.48 6.34
CA TYR A 26 -3.09 16.47 7.40
C TYR A 26 -2.19 16.07 8.59
N PHE A 27 -2.41 14.89 9.18
CA PHE A 27 -1.69 14.44 10.37
C PHE A 27 -0.21 14.14 10.12
N LEU A 28 0.15 13.75 8.89
CA LEU A 28 1.56 13.55 8.49
C LEU A 28 2.23 14.85 8.01
N GLY A 29 1.49 15.95 7.86
CA GLY A 29 2.03 17.22 7.39
C GLY A 29 2.51 17.20 5.93
N VAL A 30 1.94 16.31 5.10
CA VAL A 30 2.25 16.23 3.67
C VAL A 30 1.12 16.85 2.85
N ALA A 31 1.42 17.41 1.68
CA ALA A 31 0.40 17.99 0.79
C ALA A 31 -0.09 17.02 -0.30
N TYR A 32 0.44 15.78 -0.32
CA TYR A 32 0.18 14.80 -1.38
C TYR A 32 -1.26 14.29 -1.44
N GLY A 33 -1.97 14.24 -0.31
CA GLY A 33 -3.34 13.72 -0.24
C GLY A 33 -4.43 14.76 -0.40
N LYS A 34 -4.09 16.02 -0.73
CA LYS A 34 -5.07 17.10 -0.86
C LYS A 34 -5.78 17.06 -2.22
N PHE A 35 -7.09 17.19 -2.18
CA PHE A 35 -7.97 17.34 -3.34
C PHE A 35 -9.20 18.16 -2.92
N ASP A 36 -9.94 18.66 -3.91
CA ASP A 36 -11.15 19.45 -3.68
C ASP A 36 -12.35 18.57 -3.28
N LEU A 37 -12.48 18.33 -1.97
CA LEU A 37 -13.56 17.53 -1.39
C LEU A 37 -14.93 18.19 -1.58
N GLU A 38 -15.01 19.51 -1.39
CA GLU A 38 -16.25 20.26 -1.50
C GLU A 38 -16.81 20.12 -2.92
N ARG A 39 -15.95 20.32 -3.93
CA ARG A 39 -16.36 20.18 -5.32
C ARG A 39 -16.81 18.77 -5.68
N LEU A 40 -16.19 17.73 -5.11
CA LEU A 40 -16.61 16.35 -5.31
C LEU A 40 -18.00 16.07 -4.76
N PHE A 41 -18.35 16.64 -3.62
CA PHE A 41 -19.69 16.51 -3.04
C PHE A 41 -20.73 17.35 -3.77
N GLU A 42 -20.39 18.57 -4.17
CA GLU A 42 -21.30 19.43 -4.95
C GLU A 42 -21.73 18.82 -6.27
N THR A 43 -20.84 18.03 -6.88
CA THR A 43 -21.06 17.47 -8.22
C THR A 43 -21.55 16.03 -8.20
N ILE A 44 -21.84 15.45 -7.02
CA ILE A 44 -22.32 14.08 -6.91
C ILE A 44 -23.79 13.99 -7.34
N LEU A 45 -24.10 12.97 -8.13
CA LEU A 45 -25.44 12.65 -8.60
C LEU A 45 -25.76 11.21 -8.22
N TYR A 46 -27.05 10.94 -7.93
CA TYR A 46 -27.52 9.60 -7.60
C TYR A 46 -28.76 9.20 -8.41
N ARG A 47 -28.92 7.90 -8.67
CA ARG A 47 -30.10 7.32 -9.32
C ARG A 47 -30.57 6.09 -8.56
N LYS A 48 -31.78 6.14 -8.00
CA LYS A 48 -32.36 5.06 -7.19
C LYS A 48 -32.41 3.69 -7.90
N ASN A 49 -32.70 3.69 -9.20
CA ASN A 49 -32.83 2.48 -10.02
C ASN A 49 -31.90 2.50 -11.26
N GLY A 50 -30.84 3.31 -11.24
CA GLY A 50 -29.93 3.47 -12.38
C GLY A 50 -28.59 2.77 -12.14
N GLU A 51 -27.96 2.29 -13.21
CA GLU A 51 -26.57 1.84 -13.18
C GLU A 51 -25.68 2.83 -13.98
N PRO A 52 -24.62 3.40 -13.36
CA PRO A 52 -24.24 3.25 -11.95
C PRO A 52 -25.16 4.05 -11.01
N PRO A 53 -25.27 3.64 -9.73
CA PRO A 53 -26.14 4.28 -8.74
C PRO A 53 -25.65 5.66 -8.31
N ILE A 54 -24.34 5.90 -8.39
CA ILE A 54 -23.66 7.18 -8.15
C ILE A 54 -22.90 7.57 -9.41
N MET A 55 -22.90 8.86 -9.74
CA MET A 55 -22.12 9.46 -10.81
C MET A 55 -21.76 10.90 -10.43
N TRP A 56 -20.95 11.56 -11.25
CA TRP A 56 -20.59 12.97 -11.06
C TRP A 56 -21.01 13.80 -12.27
N GLU A 57 -21.31 15.08 -12.05
CA GLU A 57 -21.47 16.06 -13.12
C GLU A 57 -20.15 16.27 -13.87
N GLU A 58 -20.24 16.74 -15.13
CA GLU A 58 -19.04 17.09 -15.92
C GLU A 58 -18.15 18.11 -15.19
N GLY A 59 -18.76 19.06 -14.47
CA GLY A 59 -18.05 20.05 -13.67
C GLY A 59 -17.25 19.49 -12.49
N GLY A 60 -17.42 18.20 -12.15
CA GLY A 60 -16.68 17.49 -11.10
C GLY A 60 -15.45 16.73 -11.60
N GLN A 61 -15.23 16.66 -12.93
CA GLN A 61 -14.17 15.84 -13.51
C GLN A 61 -12.79 16.14 -12.92
N HIS A 62 -12.38 17.40 -12.84
CA HIS A 62 -11.05 17.76 -12.36
C HIS A 62 -10.87 17.51 -10.86
N ALA A 63 -11.94 17.60 -10.06
CA ALA A 63 -11.89 17.24 -8.65
C ALA A 63 -11.69 15.71 -8.49
N LEU A 64 -12.31 14.89 -9.35
CA LEU A 64 -12.07 13.44 -9.39
C LEU A 64 -10.64 13.10 -9.85
N GLU A 65 -10.11 13.82 -10.84
CA GLU A 65 -8.72 13.67 -11.29
C GLU A 65 -7.74 14.01 -10.15
N GLN A 66 -7.96 15.11 -9.43
CA GLN A 66 -7.17 15.47 -8.25
C GLN A 66 -7.24 14.38 -7.17
N PHE A 67 -8.43 13.84 -6.88
CA PHE A 67 -8.59 12.77 -5.90
C PHE A 67 -7.79 11.51 -6.28
N ILE A 68 -7.81 11.11 -7.56
CA ILE A 68 -7.05 9.94 -8.03
C ILE A 68 -5.54 10.20 -7.95
N LEU A 69 -5.10 11.39 -8.31
CA LEU A 69 -3.69 11.79 -8.16
C LEU A 69 -3.25 11.84 -6.70
N ALA A 70 -4.09 12.39 -5.83
CA ALA A 70 -3.84 12.44 -4.39
C ALA A 70 -3.67 11.03 -3.83
N ARG A 71 -4.58 10.11 -4.20
CA ARG A 71 -4.46 8.69 -3.87
C ARG A 71 -3.16 8.09 -4.39
N TYR A 72 -2.80 8.36 -5.64
CA TYR A 72 -1.56 7.87 -6.25
C TYR A 72 -0.31 8.33 -5.46
N PHE A 73 -0.20 9.62 -5.15
CA PHE A 73 0.94 10.15 -4.40
C PHE A 73 0.98 9.66 -2.96
N MET A 74 -0.17 9.55 -2.29
CA MET A 74 -0.24 8.98 -0.93
C MET A 74 0.26 7.53 -0.90
N PHE A 75 -0.02 6.72 -1.94
CA PHE A 75 0.57 5.39 -2.04
C PHE A 75 2.09 5.42 -2.19
N LEU A 76 2.63 6.30 -3.04
CA LEU A 76 4.08 6.38 -3.26
C LEU A 76 4.85 6.90 -2.04
N GLU A 77 4.42 8.02 -1.49
CA GLU A 77 5.18 8.81 -0.52
C GLU A 77 4.91 8.39 0.93
N VAL A 78 3.71 7.86 1.21
CA VAL A 78 3.31 7.49 2.58
C VAL A 78 3.19 5.98 2.71
N TYR A 79 2.22 5.36 2.04
CA TYR A 79 1.87 3.97 2.31
C TYR A 79 2.97 2.98 1.89
N PHE A 80 3.70 3.31 0.82
CA PHE A 80 4.85 2.57 0.32
C PHE A 80 6.18 3.23 0.69
N HIS A 81 6.22 4.13 1.67
CA HIS A 81 7.46 4.68 2.16
C HIS A 81 8.37 3.56 2.69
N LYS A 82 9.64 3.54 2.26
CA LYS A 82 10.59 2.45 2.56
C LYS A 82 10.71 2.13 4.05
N THR A 83 10.76 3.16 4.90
CA THR A 83 10.87 2.98 6.36
C THR A 83 9.57 2.42 6.94
N ARG A 84 8.42 2.84 6.43
CA ARG A 84 7.12 2.34 6.90
C ARG A 84 6.96 0.85 6.55
N ARG A 85 7.32 0.48 5.31
CA ARG A 85 7.26 -0.91 4.83
C ARG A 85 8.11 -1.87 5.67
N ILE A 86 9.33 -1.47 6.02
CA ILE A 86 10.17 -2.33 6.85
C ILE A 86 9.69 -2.41 8.31
N LEU A 87 9.11 -1.33 8.84
CA LEU A 87 8.52 -1.33 10.17
C LEU A 87 7.28 -2.24 10.23
N ASP A 88 6.39 -2.22 9.22
CA ASP A 88 5.28 -3.17 9.13
C ASP A 88 5.77 -4.62 9.17
N TYR A 89 6.83 -4.93 8.42
CA TYR A 89 7.41 -6.26 8.39
C TYR A 89 7.89 -6.68 9.78
N HIS A 90 8.72 -5.88 10.46
CA HIS A 90 9.20 -6.25 11.80
C HIS A 90 8.07 -6.29 12.83
N LEU A 91 7.09 -5.39 12.74
CA LEU A 91 5.91 -5.44 13.60
C LEU A 91 5.10 -6.74 13.39
N SER A 92 4.96 -7.19 12.14
CA SER A 92 4.30 -8.48 11.86
C SER A 92 5.04 -9.67 12.48
N GLN A 93 6.38 -9.63 12.55
CA GLN A 93 7.18 -10.65 13.23
C GLN A 93 6.98 -10.59 14.75
N VAL A 94 6.95 -9.38 15.32
CA VAL A 94 6.63 -9.16 16.73
C VAL A 94 5.26 -9.74 17.08
N ILE A 95 4.23 -9.46 16.29
CA ILE A 95 2.88 -9.95 16.54
C ILE A 95 2.84 -11.48 16.46
N LYS A 96 3.53 -12.09 15.48
CA LYS A 96 3.67 -13.55 15.38
C LYS A 96 4.34 -14.16 16.62
N GLU A 97 5.43 -13.55 17.09
CA GLU A 97 6.12 -13.98 18.31
C GLU A 97 5.24 -13.82 19.56
N TYR A 98 4.47 -12.73 19.66
CA TYR A 98 3.51 -12.52 20.73
C TYR A 98 2.46 -13.64 20.76
N ILE A 99 1.82 -13.93 19.62
CA ILE A 99 0.80 -14.97 19.48
C ILE A 99 1.40 -16.33 19.85
N LYS A 100 2.56 -16.67 19.28
CA LYS A 100 3.21 -17.97 19.52
C LYS A 100 3.66 -18.18 20.95
N ASN A 101 4.29 -17.18 21.57
CA ASN A 101 4.91 -17.35 22.89
C ASN A 101 3.94 -17.07 24.04
N THR A 102 2.98 -16.16 23.85
CA THR A 102 2.06 -15.72 24.92
C THR A 102 0.73 -16.46 24.83
N LYS A 103 0.13 -16.50 23.63
CA LYS A 103 -1.15 -17.20 23.41
C LYS A 103 -0.97 -18.69 23.17
N LYS A 104 0.25 -19.14 22.82
CA LYS A 104 0.56 -20.53 22.44
C LYS A 104 -0.27 -20.99 21.24
N GLU A 105 -0.53 -20.06 20.33
CA GLU A 105 -1.30 -20.24 19.10
C GLU A 105 -0.44 -19.92 17.86
N GLU A 106 -0.93 -20.27 16.68
CA GLU A 106 -0.28 -19.93 15.41
C GLU A 106 -0.95 -18.75 14.70
N PHE A 107 -2.23 -18.49 15.00
CA PHE A 107 -3.06 -17.50 14.36
C PHE A 107 -3.67 -16.53 15.37
N TYR A 108 -4.34 -15.49 14.88
CA TYR A 108 -5.13 -14.61 15.74
C TYR A 108 -6.26 -15.38 16.42
N PRO A 109 -6.70 -14.94 17.60
CA PRO A 109 -7.85 -15.53 18.28
C PRO A 109 -9.08 -15.54 17.37
N THR A 110 -9.77 -16.68 17.33
CA THR A 110 -11.06 -16.82 16.62
C THR A 110 -12.22 -16.35 17.49
N ASP A 111 -12.05 -16.35 18.81
CA ASP A 111 -12.98 -15.76 19.76
C ASP A 111 -12.94 -14.22 19.68
N ILE A 112 -14.12 -13.61 19.56
CA ILE A 112 -14.26 -12.17 19.36
C ILE A 112 -13.84 -11.39 20.61
N ASP A 113 -14.18 -11.89 21.81
CA ASP A 113 -13.87 -11.23 23.07
C ASP A 113 -12.36 -11.25 23.34
N GLU A 114 -11.66 -12.30 22.89
CA GLU A 114 -10.21 -12.34 22.87
C GLU A 114 -9.59 -11.43 21.81
N TYR A 115 -10.15 -11.42 20.59
CA TYR A 115 -9.63 -10.61 19.50
C TYR A 115 -9.69 -9.10 19.82
N ILE A 116 -10.81 -8.62 20.39
CA ILE A 116 -10.99 -7.20 20.75
C ILE A 116 -9.99 -6.74 21.81
N LYS A 117 -9.48 -7.65 22.65
CA LYS A 117 -8.43 -7.31 23.63
C LYS A 117 -7.08 -7.06 22.97
N LEU A 118 -6.86 -7.54 21.74
CA LEU A 118 -5.62 -7.27 21.01
C LEU A 118 -5.65 -5.86 20.43
N ASN A 119 -4.79 -5.00 20.96
CA ASN A 119 -4.62 -3.62 20.51
C ASN A 119 -3.14 -3.20 20.62
N ASP A 120 -2.84 -2.00 20.14
CA ASP A 120 -1.49 -1.47 20.09
C ASP A 120 -0.81 -1.43 21.47
N ILE A 121 -1.56 -1.15 22.53
CA ILE A 121 -1.03 -1.10 23.90
C ILE A 121 -0.58 -2.49 24.36
N VAL A 122 -1.38 -3.52 24.07
CA VAL A 122 -1.03 -4.91 24.43
C VAL A 122 0.26 -5.34 23.74
N ILE A 123 0.37 -5.09 22.44
CA ILE A 123 1.58 -5.44 21.68
C ILE A 123 2.79 -4.61 22.16
N PHE A 124 2.60 -3.31 22.40
CA PHE A 124 3.67 -2.44 22.86
C PHE A 124 4.17 -2.80 24.25
N ASN A 125 3.28 -3.14 25.18
CA ASN A 125 3.65 -3.63 26.50
C ASN A 125 4.44 -4.94 26.40
N TRP A 126 3.99 -5.88 25.57
CA TRP A 126 4.73 -7.11 25.34
C TRP A 126 6.15 -6.87 24.81
N ILE A 127 6.31 -5.94 23.86
CA ILE A 127 7.63 -5.52 23.35
C ILE A 127 8.52 -4.99 24.49
N LEU A 128 7.95 -4.17 25.40
CA LEU A 128 8.68 -3.58 26.52
C LEU A 128 9.05 -4.60 27.61
N GLU A 129 8.26 -5.64 27.79
CA GLU A 129 8.55 -6.72 28.74
C GLU A 129 9.56 -7.73 28.16
N ASN A 130 9.64 -7.85 26.83
CA ASN A 130 10.46 -8.85 26.14
C ASN A 130 11.61 -8.20 25.34
N LYS A 131 12.30 -7.20 25.91
CA LYS A 131 13.35 -6.42 25.20
C LYS A 131 14.50 -7.26 24.65
N GLU A 132 14.79 -8.41 25.29
CA GLU A 132 15.82 -9.35 24.83
C GLU A 132 15.36 -10.21 23.64
N ASN A 133 14.06 -10.27 23.35
CA ASN A 133 13.56 -10.91 22.14
C ASN A 133 14.06 -10.14 20.91
N ARG A 134 14.64 -10.87 19.95
CA ARG A 134 15.22 -10.29 18.72
C ARG A 134 14.26 -9.37 17.97
N CYS A 135 12.99 -9.78 17.82
CA CYS A 135 11.98 -9.02 17.09
C CYS A 135 11.60 -7.74 17.85
N ALA A 136 11.43 -7.82 19.16
CA ALA A 136 11.17 -6.67 20.03
C ALA A 136 12.35 -5.66 19.97
N LYS A 137 13.58 -6.15 20.09
CA LYS A 137 14.81 -5.35 20.03
C LYS A 137 14.90 -4.52 18.75
N ARG A 138 14.55 -5.10 17.59
CA ARG A 138 14.55 -4.40 16.30
C ARG A 138 13.63 -3.18 16.27
N ILE A 139 12.51 -3.22 16.98
CA ILE A 139 11.57 -2.10 17.08
C ILE A 139 12.08 -1.05 18.09
N ILE A 140 12.34 -1.45 19.34
CA ILE A 140 12.70 -0.50 20.42
C ILE A 140 14.03 0.21 20.18
N SER A 141 15.02 -0.50 19.65
CA SER A 141 16.36 0.04 19.40
C SER A 141 16.50 0.63 17.99
N ARG A 142 15.42 0.64 17.19
CA ARG A 142 15.42 1.06 15.78
C ARG A 142 16.52 0.33 14.96
N GLU A 143 16.69 -0.96 15.25
CA GLU A 143 17.62 -1.88 14.59
C GLU A 143 16.96 -2.69 13.46
N PHE A 144 15.95 -2.13 12.81
CA PHE A 144 15.32 -2.73 11.65
C PHE A 144 16.27 -2.78 10.43
N PHE A 145 15.99 -3.71 9.52
CA PHE A 145 16.72 -3.87 8.26
C PHE A 145 16.81 -2.58 7.46
N ARG A 146 17.90 -2.42 6.72
CA ARG A 146 18.15 -1.25 5.88
C ARG A 146 17.88 -1.62 4.42
N LYS A 147 17.19 -0.72 3.71
CA LYS A 147 16.95 -0.85 2.28
C LYS A 147 18.30 -0.79 1.56
N ILE A 148 18.54 -1.73 0.66
CA ILE A 148 19.70 -1.66 -0.22
C ILE A 148 19.54 -0.54 -1.26
N GLU A 149 20.64 -0.20 -1.93
CA GLU A 149 20.66 0.81 -2.98
C GLU A 149 19.68 0.48 -4.13
N LYS A 150 19.74 -0.75 -4.66
CA LYS A 150 18.92 -1.21 -5.81
C LYS A 150 17.44 -1.34 -5.43
N GLU A 151 16.57 -0.68 -6.19
CA GLU A 151 15.11 -0.88 -6.16
C GLU A 151 14.52 -0.77 -7.57
N SER A 152 13.26 -1.21 -7.74
CA SER A 152 12.54 -1.01 -9.00
C SER A 152 12.05 0.44 -9.15
N ARG A 153 11.69 0.80 -10.38
CA ARG A 153 10.85 1.97 -10.67
C ARG A 153 9.46 1.82 -10.05
N GLU A 154 8.65 2.90 -10.03
CA GLU A 154 7.24 2.82 -9.59
C GLU A 154 6.37 1.95 -10.50
N HIS A 155 6.70 1.95 -11.80
CA HIS A 155 5.97 1.26 -12.86
C HIS A 155 6.91 0.38 -13.68
N PRO A 156 7.46 -0.69 -13.08
CA PRO A 156 8.36 -1.58 -13.79
C PRO A 156 7.65 -2.28 -14.95
N THR A 157 8.41 -2.58 -16.00
CA THR A 157 7.92 -3.44 -17.09
C THR A 157 7.76 -4.88 -16.62
N ASP A 158 7.04 -5.70 -17.39
CA ASP A 158 6.90 -7.13 -17.05
C ASP A 158 8.26 -7.86 -17.10
N GLU A 159 9.17 -7.45 -17.98
CA GLU A 159 10.56 -7.93 -18.02
C GLU A 159 11.34 -7.57 -16.74
N GLU A 160 11.18 -6.33 -16.25
CA GLU A 160 11.78 -5.91 -14.98
C GLU A 160 11.19 -6.73 -13.81
N ILE A 161 9.88 -6.97 -13.80
CA ILE A 161 9.22 -7.81 -12.77
C ILE A 161 9.76 -9.23 -12.80
N PHE A 162 9.88 -9.83 -13.99
CA PHE A 162 10.45 -11.17 -14.14
C PHE A 162 11.88 -11.24 -13.57
N LEU A 163 12.70 -10.23 -13.86
CA LEU A 163 14.07 -10.15 -13.33
C LEU A 163 14.09 -10.02 -11.79
N TRP A 164 13.12 -9.32 -11.22
CA TRP A 164 12.93 -9.22 -9.76
C TRP A 164 12.46 -10.53 -9.12
N ASP A 165 11.61 -11.31 -9.81
CA ASP A 165 11.20 -12.62 -9.32
C ASP A 165 12.33 -13.65 -9.40
N GLU A 166 13.22 -13.53 -10.39
CA GLU A 166 14.41 -14.37 -10.52
C GLU A 166 15.45 -14.08 -9.42
N ILE A 167 15.71 -12.81 -9.09
CA ILE A 167 16.63 -12.51 -7.99
C ILE A 167 16.06 -12.95 -6.64
N GLU A 168 14.75 -12.88 -6.44
CA GLU A 168 14.12 -13.41 -5.22
C GLU A 168 14.42 -14.89 -5.00
N LYS A 169 14.29 -15.72 -6.04
CA LYS A 169 14.61 -17.15 -5.94
C LYS A 169 16.07 -17.35 -5.53
N LYS A 170 16.98 -16.64 -6.20
CA LYS A 170 18.41 -16.73 -5.89
C LYS A 170 18.75 -16.22 -4.48
N MET A 171 18.05 -15.19 -3.99
CA MET A 171 18.21 -14.71 -2.61
C MET A 171 17.84 -15.81 -1.61
N LYS A 172 16.76 -16.55 -1.84
CA LYS A 172 16.34 -17.69 -1.00
C LYS A 172 17.35 -18.83 -0.99
N ASP A 173 18.02 -19.06 -2.12
CA ASP A 173 19.03 -20.13 -2.23
C ASP A 173 20.37 -19.77 -1.56
N ASN A 174 20.66 -18.47 -1.34
CA ASN A 174 21.98 -17.98 -0.90
C ASN A 174 21.98 -17.35 0.50
N PHE A 175 20.83 -16.91 1.03
CA PHE A 175 20.73 -16.19 2.30
C PHE A 175 19.61 -16.75 3.18
N ASN A 176 19.75 -16.62 4.50
CA ASN A 176 18.70 -17.04 5.43
C ASN A 176 17.56 -16.01 5.47
N ASP A 177 16.34 -16.45 5.76
CA ASP A 177 15.15 -15.58 5.92
C ASP A 177 15.34 -14.47 6.97
N ASN A 178 16.28 -14.67 7.89
CA ASN A 178 16.60 -13.74 8.96
C ASN A 178 17.61 -12.65 8.55
N ASP A 179 18.19 -12.75 7.36
CA ASP A 179 19.23 -11.86 6.84
C ASP A 179 18.64 -10.74 5.98
N TYR A 180 17.44 -10.93 5.43
CA TYR A 180 16.84 -10.00 4.47
C TYR A 180 15.31 -10.03 4.46
N TYR A 181 14.72 -9.03 3.81
CA TYR A 181 13.29 -8.96 3.51
C TYR A 181 13.09 -8.44 2.08
N LEU A 182 12.26 -9.15 1.32
CA LEU A 182 11.83 -8.74 -0.03
C LEU A 182 10.45 -8.11 0.07
N ASP A 183 10.38 -6.81 -0.23
CA ASP A 183 9.15 -6.04 -0.24
C ASP A 183 8.57 -6.01 -1.66
N LYS A 184 7.37 -6.57 -1.80
CA LYS A 184 6.52 -6.45 -2.99
C LYS A 184 5.34 -5.56 -2.65
N ALA A 185 5.45 -4.28 -2.99
CA ALA A 185 4.40 -3.30 -2.78
C ALA A 185 3.62 -3.09 -4.09
N GLU A 186 2.33 -3.41 -4.09
CA GLU A 186 1.48 -3.27 -5.28
C GLU A 186 0.15 -2.59 -4.95
N LYS A 187 -0.19 -1.56 -5.72
CA LYS A 187 -1.50 -0.94 -5.65
C LYS A 187 -1.85 -0.26 -6.96
N SER A 188 -3.09 -0.45 -7.39
CA SER A 188 -3.67 0.42 -8.41
C SER A 188 -4.34 1.64 -7.77
N PRO A 189 -4.05 2.88 -8.22
CA PRO A 189 -4.75 4.08 -7.75
C PRO A 189 -6.22 4.07 -8.17
N LEU A 190 -6.58 3.31 -9.20
CA LEU A 190 -7.94 3.09 -9.67
C LEU A 190 -8.11 1.69 -10.25
N LYS A 191 -9.30 1.09 -10.14
CA LYS A 191 -9.66 -0.10 -10.93
C LYS A 191 -9.99 0.29 -12.37
N PHE A 192 -8.99 0.37 -13.24
CA PHE A 192 -9.16 0.89 -14.61
C PHE A 192 -10.20 0.14 -15.46
N GLU A 193 -10.25 -1.20 -15.37
CA GLU A 193 -11.16 -2.02 -16.18
C GLU A 193 -12.62 -2.02 -15.70
N LYS A 194 -12.82 -1.82 -14.38
CA LYS A 194 -14.12 -1.93 -13.71
C LYS A 194 -14.28 -0.86 -12.64
N THR A 195 -14.03 0.40 -13.02
CA THR A 195 -14.28 1.53 -12.12
C THR A 195 -15.77 1.82 -12.05
N ASP A 196 -16.23 2.17 -10.85
CA ASP A 196 -17.56 2.68 -10.56
C ASP A 196 -17.63 4.22 -10.60
N ILE A 197 -16.51 4.89 -10.93
CA ILE A 197 -16.46 6.34 -11.13
C ILE A 197 -16.89 6.68 -12.57
N SER A 198 -18.04 7.34 -12.68
CA SER A 198 -18.58 7.81 -13.96
C SER A 198 -19.01 9.27 -13.91
N ILE A 199 -18.91 9.93 -15.07
CA ILE A 199 -19.37 11.28 -15.32
C ILE A 199 -20.67 11.22 -16.15
N LEU A 200 -21.66 12.03 -15.79
CA LEU A 200 -22.87 12.22 -16.57
C LEU A 200 -22.64 13.22 -17.70
N LEU A 201 -22.74 12.75 -18.96
CA LEU A 201 -22.60 13.55 -20.17
C LEU A 201 -23.80 13.30 -21.09
N ASN A 202 -24.55 14.35 -21.45
CA ASN A 202 -25.70 14.25 -22.35
C ASN A 202 -26.66 13.10 -21.99
N ASN A 203 -27.03 13.02 -20.70
CA ASN A 203 -27.86 11.96 -20.09
C ASN A 203 -27.26 10.53 -20.10
N LYS A 204 -26.02 10.35 -20.56
CA LYS A 204 -25.30 9.08 -20.57
C LYS A 204 -24.19 9.08 -19.53
N SER A 205 -24.04 7.94 -18.85
CA SER A 205 -22.94 7.73 -17.92
C SER A 205 -21.70 7.26 -18.68
N VAL A 206 -20.56 7.92 -18.47
CA VAL A 206 -19.28 7.60 -19.09
C VAL A 206 -18.23 7.41 -17.99
N GLN A 207 -17.56 6.25 -17.97
CA GLN A 207 -16.50 5.99 -16.99
C GLN A 207 -15.34 6.98 -17.12
N LEU A 208 -14.83 7.45 -15.97
CA LEU A 208 -13.80 8.49 -15.92
C LEU A 208 -12.53 8.17 -16.74
N PRO A 209 -11.95 6.95 -16.73
CA PRO A 209 -10.78 6.62 -17.55
C PRO A 209 -11.01 6.79 -19.05
N LYS A 210 -12.23 6.59 -19.55
CA LYS A 210 -12.54 6.81 -20.97
C LYS A 210 -12.59 8.29 -21.35
N ARG A 211 -12.82 9.16 -20.36
CA ARG A 211 -13.00 10.60 -20.54
C ARG A 211 -11.73 11.42 -20.25
N SER A 212 -10.94 10.99 -19.27
CA SER A 212 -9.75 11.69 -18.80
C SER A 212 -8.49 11.00 -19.31
N ALA A 213 -7.77 11.67 -20.22
CA ALA A 213 -6.48 11.18 -20.73
C ALA A 213 -5.44 11.01 -19.60
N LEU A 214 -5.47 11.91 -18.61
CA LEU A 214 -4.63 11.84 -17.42
C LEU A 214 -4.88 10.55 -16.65
N VAL A 215 -6.13 10.28 -16.25
CA VAL A 215 -6.48 9.07 -15.50
C VAL A 215 -6.20 7.83 -16.33
N ASN A 216 -6.49 7.84 -17.63
CA ASN A 216 -6.21 6.71 -18.53
C ASN A 216 -4.72 6.38 -18.65
N SER A 217 -3.85 7.37 -18.48
CA SER A 217 -2.40 7.19 -18.58
C SER A 217 -1.76 6.61 -17.32
N LEU A 218 -2.48 6.62 -16.19
CA LEU A 218 -1.97 6.11 -14.92
C LEU A 218 -1.80 4.59 -14.98
N LYS A 219 -0.74 4.10 -14.35
CA LYS A 219 -0.43 2.68 -14.25
C LYS A 219 -0.50 2.22 -12.80
N PRO A 220 -0.76 0.93 -12.54
CA PRO A 220 -0.58 0.36 -11.21
C PRO A 220 0.84 0.59 -10.70
N ILE A 221 0.96 0.96 -9.43
CA ILE A 221 2.25 1.05 -8.74
C ILE A 221 2.66 -0.38 -8.39
N LYS A 222 3.85 -0.79 -8.84
CA LYS A 222 4.48 -2.06 -8.46
C LYS A 222 5.92 -1.78 -8.06
N LYS A 223 6.22 -1.79 -6.77
CA LYS A 223 7.57 -1.50 -6.25
C LYS A 223 8.19 -2.77 -5.66
N ARG A 224 9.45 -3.01 -6.01
CA ARG A 224 10.28 -4.11 -5.52
C ARG A 224 11.48 -3.54 -4.80
N ARG A 225 11.69 -3.98 -3.56
CA ARG A 225 12.82 -3.57 -2.73
C ARG A 225 13.37 -4.75 -1.96
N ILE A 226 14.65 -4.66 -1.63
CA ILE A 226 15.32 -5.59 -0.72
C ILE A 226 15.78 -4.78 0.48
N TYR A 227 15.52 -5.31 1.66
CA TYR A 227 16.06 -4.83 2.92
C TYR A 227 16.97 -5.91 3.48
N ALA A 228 18.06 -5.52 4.10
CA ALA A 228 19.03 -6.44 4.69
C ALA A 228 19.30 -6.10 6.14
N ASP A 229 19.62 -7.11 6.94
CA ASP A 229 20.22 -6.93 8.25
C ASP A 229 21.54 -6.14 8.10
N LYS A 230 21.89 -5.34 9.12
CA LYS A 230 23.06 -4.46 9.06
C LYS A 230 24.35 -5.24 8.83
N ASP A 231 24.41 -6.46 9.36
CA ASP A 231 25.59 -7.32 9.24
C ASP A 231 25.69 -7.99 7.86
N LYS A 232 24.57 -8.07 7.13
CA LYS A 232 24.47 -8.74 5.83
C LYS A 232 24.32 -7.78 4.64
N ILE A 233 24.12 -6.49 4.89
CA ILE A 233 23.81 -5.52 3.84
C ILE A 233 24.85 -5.44 2.73
N ARG A 234 26.16 -5.45 3.07
CA ARG A 234 27.23 -5.34 2.07
C ARG A 234 27.29 -6.57 1.16
N GLU A 235 27.19 -7.75 1.77
CA GLU A 235 27.19 -9.05 1.07
C GLU A 235 26.00 -9.14 0.10
N ILE A 236 24.79 -8.79 0.58
CA ILE A 236 23.57 -8.79 -0.23
C ILE A 236 23.65 -7.73 -1.34
N GLU A 237 24.14 -6.53 -1.05
CA GLU A 237 24.30 -5.47 -2.05
C GLU A 237 25.22 -5.90 -3.18
N GLU A 238 26.34 -6.53 -2.87
CA GLU A 238 27.29 -7.02 -3.87
C GLU A 238 26.68 -8.14 -4.72
N PHE A 239 26.01 -9.11 -4.08
CA PHE A 239 25.28 -10.18 -4.76
C PHE A 239 24.25 -9.63 -5.75
N VAL A 240 23.43 -8.67 -5.30
CA VAL A 240 22.39 -8.03 -6.12
C VAL A 240 23.02 -7.26 -7.27
N LYS A 241 24.09 -6.49 -7.03
CA LYS A 241 24.80 -5.74 -8.07
C LYS A 241 25.34 -6.68 -9.15
N ASN A 242 25.93 -7.81 -8.76
CA ASN A 242 26.46 -8.81 -9.70
C ASN A 242 25.36 -9.48 -10.52
N PHE A 243 24.23 -9.81 -9.89
CA PHE A 243 23.08 -10.39 -10.60
C PHE A 243 22.58 -9.50 -11.74
N PHE A 244 22.35 -8.21 -11.47
CA PHE A 244 21.85 -7.27 -12.48
C PHE A 244 22.90 -6.90 -13.53
N LYS A 245 24.21 -6.86 -13.18
CA LYS A 245 25.28 -6.65 -14.16
C LYS A 245 25.34 -7.76 -15.20
N ASN A 246 25.26 -9.01 -14.77
CA ASN A 246 25.34 -10.18 -15.65
C ASN A 246 24.13 -10.29 -16.61
N LYS A 247 23.02 -9.61 -16.31
CA LYS A 247 21.80 -9.61 -17.12
C LYS A 247 21.65 -8.41 -18.05
N ASN A 248 22.35 -7.31 -17.77
CA ASN A 248 22.39 -6.12 -18.63
C ASN A 248 23.54 -6.13 -19.65
N GLY A 249 24.49 -7.06 -19.50
CA GLY A 249 25.67 -7.19 -20.36
C GLY A 249 25.61 -8.34 -21.36
N GLY A 250 24.42 -8.86 -21.67
CA GLY A 250 24.19 -9.96 -22.61
C GLY A 250 23.00 -9.69 -23.53
#